data_AF-A0A514WRA4-F1
#
_entry.id   AF-A0A514WRA4-F1
#
_cell.length_a   1.000
_cell.length_b   1.000
_cell.length_c   1.000
_cell.angle_alpha   90.00
_cell.angle_beta   90.00
_cell.angle_gamma   90.00
#
_symmetry.space_group_name_H-M   'P 1'
#
loop_
_entity.id
_entity.type
_entity.pdbx_description
1 polymer ?
#
loop_
_entity_poly.entity_id
_entity_poly.type
_entity_poly.pdbx_seq_one_letter_code
_entity_poly.pdbx_strand_id
1 'polypeptide(L)'
;MVEGEYHDDAQAGDDPAVAFDRLRGEVALLRRAVADMAAARTSIEIPNYQPTLERTEKVLGLLAQQVDGVRKSPAMQITPETLGDRVNASVTKATSELRSLVQSSKSSLDGATRDLSGLVASARHGDEQNQWLYVFGIGGVVLGLLLYAVLAGPIARMMPASWLWPERMATRVLGESDQWDAGQRLMQRASPQSWHLIVVAAPLADGNRQEIEKCSAAATKAKKPVRCAIEVKPVIGG
;
A
#
# COMPACT_ATOMS: atom_id res chain seq x y z
N MET A 1 -50.72 81.04 108.78
CA MET A 1 -51.88 80.43 108.08
C MET A 1 -51.51 78.95 107.87
N VAL A 2 -52.08 78.03 108.65
CA VAL A 2 -53.27 77.20 108.28
C VAL A 2 -52.77 75.88 107.64
N GLU A 3 -53.08 74.64 108.06
CA GLU A 3 -54.00 74.07 109.06
C GLU A 3 -53.68 72.56 109.30
N GLY A 4 -53.89 72.06 110.54
CA GLY A 4 -54.28 70.69 110.95
C GLY A 4 -53.19 69.62 111.11
N GLU A 5 -53.10 68.78 112.16
CA GLU A 5 -53.85 68.60 113.42
C GLU A 5 -53.00 67.72 114.38
N TYR A 6 -53.21 67.87 115.69
CA TYR A 6 -52.56 67.28 116.89
C TYR A 6 -52.27 65.75 116.86
N HIS A 7 -51.33 65.14 117.61
CA HIS A 7 -50.71 65.46 118.90
C HIS A 7 -49.32 64.78 119.03
N ASP A 8 -48.40 65.50 119.67
CA ASP A 8 -47.30 65.13 120.57
C ASP A 8 -46.97 63.63 120.75
N ASP A 9 -45.70 63.25 120.56
CA ASP A 9 -44.99 62.46 121.58
C ASP A 9 -43.48 62.28 121.29
N ALA A 10 -42.75 62.29 122.40
CA ALA A 10 -41.32 62.32 122.53
C ALA A 10 -40.64 60.95 122.32
N GLN A 11 -39.46 61.00 121.69
CA GLN A 11 -38.22 60.36 122.16
C GLN A 11 -38.30 58.92 122.74
N ALA A 12 -38.11 57.89 121.89
CA ALA A 12 -37.69 56.53 122.29
C ALA A 12 -37.31 55.76 121.01
N GLY A 13 -36.28 54.94 120.89
CA GLY A 13 -35.28 54.39 121.80
C GLY A 13 -34.56 53.32 120.98
N ASP A 14 -33.23 53.36 120.95
CA ASP A 14 -32.37 52.39 120.26
C ASP A 14 -32.47 51.05 121.03
N ASP A 15 -33.48 50.22 120.70
CA ASP A 15 -33.77 48.98 121.43
C ASP A 15 -33.17 47.76 120.71
N PRO A 16 -32.09 47.16 121.24
CA PRO A 16 -31.47 45.95 120.68
C PRO A 16 -32.42 44.75 120.63
N ALA A 17 -33.51 44.74 121.42
CA ALA A 17 -34.47 43.65 121.43
C ALA A 17 -35.17 43.47 120.06
N VAL A 18 -35.48 44.58 119.37
CA VAL A 18 -36.13 44.55 118.04
C VAL A 18 -35.21 43.96 116.97
N ALA A 19 -33.89 44.19 117.07
CA ALA A 19 -32.91 43.62 116.15
C ALA A 19 -32.73 42.10 116.34
N PHE A 20 -32.76 41.62 117.59
CA PHE A 20 -32.65 40.18 117.88
C PHE A 20 -33.88 39.38 117.42
N ASP A 21 -35.08 39.96 117.49
CA ASP A 21 -36.27 39.29 116.98
C ASP A 21 -36.30 39.18 115.46
N ARG A 22 -35.76 40.18 114.75
CA ARG A 22 -35.56 40.10 113.30
C ARG A 22 -34.56 38.99 112.91
N LEU A 23 -33.43 38.89 113.63
CA LEU A 23 -32.43 37.84 113.42
C LEU A 23 -32.99 36.44 113.71
N ARG A 24 -33.85 36.29 114.74
CA ARG A 24 -34.55 35.01 115.01
C ARG A 24 -35.44 34.60 113.85
N GLY A 25 -36.15 35.54 113.23
CA GLY A 25 -36.99 35.28 112.05
C GLY A 25 -36.17 34.73 110.87
N GLU A 26 -35.02 35.34 110.57
CA GLU A 26 -34.15 34.89 109.47
C GLU A 26 -33.51 33.53 109.73
N VAL A 27 -33.05 33.28 110.97
CA VAL A 27 -32.47 31.97 111.36
C VAL A 27 -33.54 30.87 111.33
N ALA A 28 -34.79 31.17 111.66
CA ALA A 28 -35.88 30.20 111.57
C ALA A 28 -36.16 29.79 110.12
N LEU A 29 -36.10 30.73 109.16
CA LEU A 29 -36.26 30.44 107.73
C LEU A 29 -35.09 29.61 107.18
N LEU A 30 -33.85 29.96 107.50
CA LEU A 30 -32.67 29.18 107.12
C LEU A 30 -32.74 27.75 107.67
N ARG A 31 -33.13 27.60 108.94
CA ARG A 31 -33.25 26.27 109.56
C ARG A 31 -34.33 25.43 108.90
N ARG A 32 -35.42 26.04 108.44
CA ARG A 32 -36.47 25.33 107.69
C ARG A 32 -36.03 24.93 106.29
N ALA A 33 -35.31 25.80 105.56
CA ALA A 33 -34.76 25.47 104.25
C ALA A 33 -33.72 24.34 104.32
N VAL A 34 -32.87 24.32 105.36
CA VAL A 34 -31.92 23.24 105.61
C VAL A 34 -32.63 21.94 105.97
N ALA A 35 -33.69 22.00 106.78
CA ALA A 35 -34.50 20.83 107.12
C ALA A 35 -35.18 20.23 105.86
N ASP A 36 -35.67 21.07 104.95
CA ASP A 36 -36.28 20.64 103.68
C ASP A 36 -35.26 19.99 102.74
N MET A 37 -34.05 20.55 102.61
CA MET A 37 -32.96 19.91 101.83
C MET A 37 -32.50 18.60 102.46
N ALA A 38 -32.45 18.51 103.79
CA ALA A 38 -32.12 17.28 104.48
C ALA A 38 -33.20 16.20 104.26
N ALA A 39 -34.49 16.58 104.26
CA ALA A 39 -35.59 15.68 103.93
C ALA A 39 -35.57 15.23 102.45
N ALA A 40 -35.19 16.12 101.52
CA ALA A 40 -35.01 15.76 100.11
C ALA A 40 -33.87 14.75 99.91
N ARG A 41 -32.76 14.89 100.64
CA ARG A 41 -31.61 13.96 100.60
C ARG A 41 -31.93 12.56 101.09
N THR A 42 -32.84 12.40 102.05
CA THR A 42 -33.26 11.06 102.52
C THR A 42 -34.19 10.34 101.54
N SER A 43 -34.69 11.03 100.50
CA SER A 43 -35.53 10.43 99.44
C SER A 43 -34.77 10.05 98.16
N ILE A 44 -33.44 10.23 98.12
CA ILE A 44 -32.63 9.85 96.95
C ILE A 44 -32.32 8.36 97.02
N GLU A 45 -33.18 7.55 96.43
CA GLU A 45 -32.90 6.15 96.14
C GLU A 45 -32.00 6.07 94.90
N ILE A 46 -30.72 5.71 95.09
CA ILE A 46 -29.73 5.59 94.02
C ILE A 46 -30.08 4.35 93.18
N PRO A 47 -30.40 4.46 91.87
CA PRO A 47 -30.68 3.30 91.04
C PRO A 47 -29.42 2.43 90.88
N ASN A 48 -29.56 1.12 90.98
CA ASN A 48 -28.43 0.22 90.78
C ASN A 48 -28.07 0.13 89.29
N TYR A 49 -27.00 0.81 88.87
CA TYR A 49 -26.52 0.87 87.49
C TYR A 49 -25.60 -0.30 87.08
N GLN A 50 -25.26 -1.19 88.01
CA GLN A 50 -24.42 -2.36 87.77
C GLN A 50 -24.89 -3.25 86.59
N PRO A 51 -26.20 -3.59 86.43
CA PRO A 51 -26.65 -4.37 85.28
C PRO A 51 -26.48 -3.64 83.94
N THR A 52 -26.54 -2.31 83.93
CA THR A 52 -26.30 -1.51 82.73
C THR A 52 -24.83 -1.47 82.34
N LEU A 53 -23.92 -1.32 83.32
CA LEU A 53 -22.48 -1.32 83.07
C LEU A 53 -22.00 -2.66 82.50
N GLU A 54 -22.43 -3.78 83.09
CA GLU A 54 -22.11 -5.13 82.60
C GLU A 54 -22.62 -5.36 81.16
N ARG A 55 -23.76 -4.75 80.81
CA ARG A 55 -24.30 -4.84 79.45
C ARG A 55 -23.44 -4.06 78.45
N THR A 56 -23.01 -2.85 78.79
CA THR A 56 -22.11 -2.05 77.94
C THR A 56 -20.75 -2.72 77.75
N GLU A 57 -20.18 -3.33 78.80
CA GLU A 57 -18.91 -4.06 78.69
C GLU A 57 -19.01 -5.23 77.71
N LYS A 58 -20.10 -6.02 77.79
CA LYS A 58 -20.36 -7.11 76.84
C LYS A 58 -20.51 -6.62 75.40
N VAL A 59 -21.19 -5.49 75.19
CA VAL A 59 -21.37 -4.91 73.85
C VAL A 59 -20.04 -4.41 73.30
N LEU A 60 -19.21 -3.75 74.11
CA LEU A 60 -17.87 -3.33 73.69
C LEU A 60 -16.97 -4.52 73.35
N GLY A 61 -17.04 -5.61 74.13
CA GLY A 61 -16.31 -6.84 73.85
C GLY A 61 -16.68 -7.47 72.50
N LEU A 62 -17.98 -7.55 72.20
CA LEU A 62 -18.49 -8.06 70.92
C LEU A 62 -18.06 -7.17 69.74
N LEU A 63 -18.14 -5.85 69.88
CA LEU A 63 -17.69 -4.91 68.85
C LEU A 63 -16.18 -5.03 68.60
N ALA A 64 -15.36 -5.13 69.64
CA ALA A 64 -13.92 -5.32 69.50
C ALA A 64 -13.60 -6.63 68.75
N GLN A 65 -14.31 -7.72 69.06
CA GLN A 65 -14.13 -9.01 68.41
C GLN A 65 -14.57 -8.98 66.94
N GLN A 66 -15.65 -8.25 66.63
CA GLN A 66 -16.13 -8.09 65.26
C GLN A 66 -15.19 -7.22 64.41
N VAL A 67 -14.60 -6.17 64.99
CA VAL A 67 -13.60 -5.32 64.33
C VAL A 67 -12.30 -6.10 64.07
N ASP A 68 -11.86 -6.96 64.98
CA ASP A 68 -10.71 -7.83 64.77
C ASP A 68 -10.96 -8.86 63.64
N GLY A 69 -12.19 -9.39 63.55
CA GLY A 69 -12.63 -10.23 62.44
C GLY A 69 -12.62 -9.51 61.09
N VAL A 70 -13.05 -8.25 61.04
CA VAL A 70 -13.00 -7.40 59.83
C VAL A 70 -11.55 -7.09 59.45
N ARG A 71 -10.67 -6.86 60.43
CA ARG A 71 -9.22 -6.65 60.20
C ARG A 71 -8.54 -7.86 59.57
N LYS A 72 -8.97 -9.06 59.92
CA LYS A 72 -8.45 -10.32 59.37
C LYS A 72 -9.11 -10.72 58.04
N SER A 73 -10.08 -9.95 57.55
CA SER A 73 -10.77 -10.25 56.30
C SER A 73 -9.90 -9.93 55.06
N PRO A 74 -9.93 -10.76 53.99
CA PRO A 74 -9.15 -10.58 52.78
C PRO A 74 -9.42 -9.27 52.01
N ALA A 75 -10.50 -8.57 52.33
CA ALA A 75 -10.89 -7.32 51.70
C ALA A 75 -9.88 -6.18 51.96
N MET A 76 -9.08 -6.24 53.03
CA MET A 76 -8.01 -5.27 53.29
C MET A 76 -6.64 -5.61 52.66
N GLN A 77 -6.50 -6.78 52.02
CA GLN A 77 -5.29 -7.11 51.23
C GLN A 77 -5.38 -6.59 49.79
N ILE A 78 -6.57 -6.21 49.35
CA ILE A 78 -6.85 -5.57 48.06
C ILE A 78 -6.88 -4.05 48.30
N THR A 79 -5.74 -3.48 48.66
CA THR A 79 -5.62 -2.02 48.83
C THR A 79 -5.56 -1.37 47.44
N PRO A 80 -6.26 -0.24 47.19
CA PRO A 80 -6.23 0.45 45.90
C PRO A 80 -4.81 0.72 45.38
N GLU A 81 -3.85 0.97 46.28
CA GLU A 81 -2.42 1.12 45.95
C GLU A 81 -1.85 -0.14 45.25
N THR A 82 -2.13 -1.33 45.81
CA THR A 82 -1.62 -2.62 45.29
C THR A 82 -2.30 -3.06 43.99
N LEU A 83 -3.52 -2.57 43.74
CA LEU A 83 -4.22 -2.76 42.47
C LEU A 83 -3.63 -1.89 41.37
N GLY A 84 -3.31 -0.63 41.69
CA GLY A 84 -2.63 0.29 40.78
C GLY A 84 -1.30 -0.27 40.29
N ASP A 85 -0.48 -0.78 41.21
CA ASP A 85 0.83 -1.35 40.87
C ASP A 85 0.72 -2.60 39.99
N ARG A 86 -0.22 -3.51 40.30
CA ARG A 86 -0.45 -4.72 39.50
C ARG A 86 -1.00 -4.42 38.12
N VAL A 87 -1.95 -3.48 38.02
CA VAL A 87 -2.50 -3.04 36.73
C VAL A 87 -1.40 -2.38 35.90
N ASN A 88 -0.62 -1.47 36.49
CA ASN A 88 0.47 -0.80 35.78
C ASN A 88 1.57 -1.79 35.32
N ALA A 89 1.92 -2.77 36.16
CA ALA A 89 2.84 -3.85 35.79
C ALA A 89 2.29 -4.73 34.65
N SER A 90 0.98 -5.00 34.63
CA SER A 90 0.34 -5.77 33.56
C SER A 90 0.23 -4.98 32.25
N VAL A 91 -0.09 -3.69 32.32
CA VAL A 91 -0.17 -2.78 31.17
C VAL A 91 1.21 -2.54 30.56
N THR A 92 2.24 -2.34 31.38
CA THR A 92 3.62 -2.19 30.88
C THR A 92 4.10 -3.46 30.17
N LYS A 93 3.83 -4.65 30.73
CA LYS A 93 4.14 -5.93 30.05
C LYS A 93 3.36 -6.09 28.75
N ALA A 94 2.03 -5.95 28.77
CA ALA A 94 1.19 -6.09 27.58
C ALA A 94 1.55 -5.07 26.49
N THR A 95 1.87 -3.83 26.86
CA THR A 95 2.31 -2.82 25.89
C THR A 95 3.73 -3.06 25.38
N SER A 96 4.62 -3.68 26.16
CA SER A 96 5.96 -4.07 25.68
C SER A 96 5.89 -5.21 24.66
N GLU A 97 5.04 -6.22 24.92
CA GLU A 97 4.77 -7.32 24.00
C GLU A 97 4.07 -6.83 22.73
N LEU A 98 3.07 -5.94 22.86
CA LEU A 98 2.41 -5.36 21.70
C LEU A 98 3.39 -4.53 20.86
N ARG A 99 4.28 -3.76 21.49
CA ARG A 99 5.33 -3.01 20.76
C ARG A 99 6.28 -3.94 20.01
N SER A 100 6.68 -5.07 20.60
CA SER A 100 7.57 -6.02 19.93
C SER A 100 6.89 -6.72 18.75
N LEU A 101 5.62 -7.11 18.88
CA LEU A 101 4.83 -7.66 17.77
C LEU A 101 4.64 -6.64 16.65
N VAL A 102 4.31 -5.38 16.98
CA VAL A 102 4.14 -4.31 15.99
C VAL A 102 5.46 -4.03 15.27
N GLN A 103 6.59 -4.00 15.99
CA GLN A 103 7.90 -3.78 15.38
C GLN A 103 8.30 -4.93 14.45
N SER A 104 8.05 -6.19 14.85
CA SER A 104 8.30 -7.37 14.02
C SER A 104 7.40 -7.41 12.78
N SER A 105 6.14 -7.01 12.92
CA SER A 105 5.21 -6.89 11.80
C SER A 105 5.66 -5.80 10.83
N LYS A 106 6.08 -4.64 11.35
CA LYS A 106 6.62 -3.55 10.54
C LYS A 106 7.88 -3.97 9.79
N SER A 107 8.83 -4.66 10.44
CA SER A 107 10.04 -5.14 9.77
C SER A 107 9.73 -6.17 8.68
N SER A 108 8.74 -7.04 8.90
CA SER A 108 8.29 -8.02 7.91
C SER A 108 7.62 -7.34 6.71
N LEU A 109 6.78 -6.33 6.95
CA LEU A 109 6.16 -5.52 5.91
C LEU A 109 7.19 -4.69 5.12
N ASP A 110 8.16 -4.09 5.79
CA ASP A 110 9.26 -3.36 5.15
C ASP A 110 10.13 -4.30 4.31
N GLY A 111 10.37 -5.54 4.79
CA GLY A 111 11.04 -6.59 4.03
C GLY A 111 10.26 -6.97 2.77
N ALA A 112 8.98 -7.30 2.90
CA ALA A 112 8.12 -7.65 1.77
C ALA A 112 8.00 -6.49 0.75
N THR A 113 7.95 -5.25 1.23
CA THR A 113 7.91 -4.05 0.35
C THR A 113 9.24 -3.88 -0.40
N ARG A 114 10.38 -4.18 0.22
CA ARG A 114 11.69 -4.17 -0.44
C ARG A 114 11.82 -5.28 -1.47
N ASP A 115 11.34 -6.48 -1.18
CA ASP A 115 11.36 -7.59 -2.14
C ASP A 115 10.44 -7.31 -3.33
N LEU A 116 9.23 -6.79 -3.07
CA LEU A 116 8.30 -6.38 -4.13
C LEU A 116 8.87 -5.25 -4.99
N SER A 117 9.49 -4.23 -4.39
CA SER A 117 10.13 -3.15 -5.15
C SER A 117 11.35 -3.64 -5.93
N GLY A 118 12.11 -4.59 -5.40
CA GLY A 118 13.19 -5.28 -6.11
C GLY A 118 12.69 -6.09 -7.31
N LEU A 119 11.60 -6.85 -7.14
CA LEU A 119 10.96 -7.62 -8.22
C LEU A 119 10.33 -6.72 -9.29
N VAL A 120 9.70 -5.62 -8.89
CA VAL A 120 9.12 -4.64 -9.82
C VAL A 120 10.23 -3.88 -10.57
N ALA A 121 11.32 -3.52 -9.90
CA ALA A 121 12.47 -2.88 -10.54
C ALA A 121 13.19 -3.82 -11.51
N SER A 122 13.34 -5.10 -11.16
CA SER A 122 13.95 -6.11 -12.04
C SER A 122 13.08 -6.45 -13.24
N ALA A 123 11.76 -6.55 -13.05
CA ALA A 123 10.81 -6.72 -14.16
C ALA A 123 10.84 -5.52 -15.11
N ARG A 124 10.91 -4.29 -14.58
CA ARG A 124 10.96 -3.07 -15.40
C ARG A 124 12.28 -2.92 -16.17
N HIS A 125 13.39 -3.40 -15.63
CA HIS A 125 14.67 -3.43 -16.35
C HIS A 125 14.70 -4.45 -17.50
N GLY A 126 13.90 -5.52 -17.44
CA GLY A 126 13.80 -6.52 -18.51
C GLY A 126 13.19 -5.95 -19.79
N ASP A 127 12.14 -5.14 -19.67
CA ASP A 127 11.42 -4.61 -20.83
C ASP A 127 12.16 -3.46 -21.54
N GLU A 128 12.80 -2.56 -20.79
CA GLU A 128 13.54 -1.43 -21.38
C GLU A 128 14.83 -1.87 -22.10
N GLN A 129 15.53 -2.89 -21.61
CA GLN A 129 16.72 -3.44 -22.30
C GLN A 129 16.34 -4.20 -23.58
N ASN A 130 15.22 -4.92 -23.56
CA ASN A 130 14.79 -5.71 -24.71
C ASN A 130 14.25 -4.82 -25.84
N GLN A 131 13.67 -3.67 -25.52
CA GLN A 131 13.15 -2.74 -26.52
C GLN A 131 14.26 -2.21 -27.45
N TRP A 132 15.44 -1.85 -26.94
CA TRP A 132 16.56 -1.43 -27.78
C TRP A 132 17.09 -2.58 -28.66
N LEU A 133 17.14 -3.80 -28.13
CA LEU A 133 17.50 -5.00 -28.91
C LEU A 133 16.52 -5.24 -30.06
N TYR A 134 15.21 -5.10 -29.82
CA TYR A 134 14.21 -5.19 -30.88
C TYR A 134 14.31 -4.06 -31.90
N VAL A 135 14.55 -2.83 -31.46
CA VAL A 135 14.70 -1.68 -32.36
C VAL A 135 15.92 -1.84 -33.26
N PHE A 136 17.08 -2.22 -32.71
CA PHE A 136 18.27 -2.49 -33.51
C PHE A 136 18.14 -3.75 -34.36
N GLY A 137 17.47 -4.80 -33.85
CA GLY A 137 17.22 -6.03 -34.59
C GLY A 137 16.32 -5.79 -35.81
N ILE A 138 15.14 -5.21 -35.59
CA ILE A 138 14.19 -4.88 -36.67
C ILE A 138 14.79 -3.84 -37.59
N GLY A 139 15.39 -2.78 -37.04
CA GLY A 139 16.06 -1.73 -37.82
C GLY A 139 17.17 -2.27 -38.70
N GLY A 140 18.01 -3.18 -38.19
CA GLY A 140 19.06 -3.84 -38.94
C GLY A 140 18.53 -4.72 -40.08
N VAL A 141 17.46 -5.47 -39.84
CA VAL A 141 16.81 -6.30 -40.89
C VAL A 141 16.23 -5.41 -41.99
N VAL A 142 15.50 -4.35 -41.63
CA VAL A 142 14.92 -3.42 -42.60
C VAL A 142 16.01 -2.72 -43.42
N LEU A 143 17.07 -2.23 -42.75
CA LEU A 143 18.21 -1.62 -43.43
C LEU A 143 18.92 -2.62 -44.36
N GLY A 144 19.12 -3.86 -43.92
CA GLY A 144 19.73 -4.91 -44.72
C GLY A 144 18.93 -5.23 -45.98
N LEU A 145 17.61 -5.31 -45.88
CA LEU A 145 16.71 -5.52 -47.02
C LEU A 145 16.76 -4.34 -48.01
N LEU A 146 16.76 -3.10 -47.50
CA LEU A 146 16.88 -1.90 -48.32
C LEU A 146 18.22 -1.86 -49.07
N LEU A 147 19.32 -2.14 -48.36
CA LEU A 147 20.65 -2.21 -48.97
C LEU A 147 20.71 -3.31 -50.02
N TYR A 148 20.17 -4.49 -49.74
CA TYR A 148 20.12 -5.57 -50.72
C TYR A 148 19.33 -5.16 -51.98
N ALA A 149 18.16 -4.55 -51.84
CA ALA A 149 17.34 -4.12 -52.97
C ALA A 149 18.06 -3.10 -53.87
N VAL A 150 18.82 -2.16 -53.28
CA VAL A 150 19.55 -1.13 -54.02
C VAL A 150 20.86 -1.65 -54.61
N LEU A 151 21.59 -2.47 -53.85
CA LEU A 151 22.94 -2.91 -54.24
C LEU A 151 22.97 -4.22 -55.05
N ALA A 152 21.93 -5.06 -55.01
CA ALA A 152 21.94 -6.34 -55.73
C ALA A 152 22.12 -6.17 -57.25
N GLY A 153 21.45 -5.18 -57.85
CA GLY A 153 21.56 -4.86 -59.28
C GLY A 153 22.97 -4.43 -59.72
N PRO A 154 23.58 -3.38 -59.13
CA PRO A 154 24.92 -2.95 -59.49
C PRO A 154 25.99 -3.99 -59.17
N ILE A 155 25.88 -4.72 -58.05
CA ILE A 155 26.82 -5.81 -57.72
C ILE A 155 26.76 -6.91 -58.78
N ALA A 156 25.55 -7.29 -59.24
CA ALA A 156 25.41 -8.29 -60.30
C ALA A 156 26.06 -7.87 -61.63
N ARG A 157 26.13 -6.56 -61.93
CA ARG A 157 26.76 -6.03 -63.14
C ARG A 157 28.27 -5.85 -63.05
N MET A 158 28.80 -5.73 -61.83
CA MET A 158 30.23 -5.48 -61.59
C MET A 158 31.06 -6.77 -61.49
N MET A 159 30.38 -7.92 -61.40
CA MET A 159 31.01 -9.24 -61.41
C MET A 159 31.59 -9.61 -62.79
N PRO A 160 32.58 -10.51 -62.85
CA PRO A 160 33.15 -10.97 -64.10
C PRO A 160 32.10 -11.54 -65.05
N ALA A 161 32.20 -11.21 -66.35
CA ALA A 161 31.27 -11.66 -67.38
C ALA A 161 31.20 -13.20 -67.51
N SER A 162 32.23 -13.92 -67.10
CA SER A 162 32.24 -15.40 -67.09
C SER A 162 31.20 -16.01 -66.15
N TRP A 163 30.68 -15.25 -65.19
CA TRP A 163 29.75 -15.75 -64.18
C TRP A 163 28.28 -15.72 -64.62
N LEU A 164 27.96 -14.92 -65.65
CA LEU A 164 26.62 -14.81 -66.24
C LEU A 164 25.52 -14.59 -65.18
N TRP A 165 25.84 -13.79 -64.16
CA TRP A 165 24.93 -13.52 -63.03
C TRP A 165 23.66 -12.78 -63.46
N PRO A 166 23.74 -11.71 -64.27
CA PRO A 166 22.56 -11.04 -64.80
C PRO A 166 21.63 -11.98 -65.58
N GLU A 167 22.19 -12.82 -66.44
CA GLU A 167 21.46 -13.74 -67.31
C GLU A 167 20.78 -14.86 -66.50
N ARG A 168 21.51 -15.44 -65.53
CA ARG A 168 20.94 -16.43 -64.60
C ARG A 168 19.87 -15.82 -63.70
N MET A 169 20.08 -14.59 -63.22
CA MET A 169 19.08 -13.88 -62.43
C MET A 169 17.83 -13.60 -63.27
N ALA A 170 17.98 -13.10 -64.50
CA ALA A 170 16.87 -12.83 -65.41
C ALA A 170 16.07 -14.11 -65.69
N THR A 171 16.75 -15.23 -65.97
CA THR A 171 16.11 -16.53 -66.19
C THR A 171 15.26 -16.96 -64.99
N ARG A 172 15.80 -16.85 -63.77
CA ARG A 172 15.07 -17.18 -62.53
C ARG A 172 13.91 -16.23 -62.23
N VAL A 173 14.11 -14.92 -62.45
CA VAL A 173 13.07 -13.90 -62.22
C VAL A 173 11.92 -14.06 -63.22
N LEU A 174 12.25 -14.40 -64.46
CA LEU A 174 11.25 -14.73 -65.48
C LEU A 174 10.60 -16.09 -65.20
N GLY A 175 11.23 -16.97 -64.44
CA GLY A 175 10.69 -18.28 -64.07
C GLY A 175 10.76 -19.28 -65.22
N GLU A 176 11.80 -19.17 -66.06
CA GLU A 176 11.97 -19.98 -67.26
C GLU A 176 13.05 -21.06 -67.07
N SER A 177 12.98 -22.15 -67.83
CA SER A 177 13.89 -23.29 -67.72
C SER A 177 15.31 -23.00 -68.22
N ASP A 178 15.43 -22.22 -69.28
CA ASP A 178 16.71 -21.86 -69.89
C ASP A 178 16.78 -20.38 -70.26
N GLN A 179 18.01 -19.87 -70.40
CA GLN A 179 18.30 -18.51 -70.83
C GLN A 179 17.71 -18.20 -72.21
N TRP A 180 17.68 -19.19 -73.12
CA TRP A 180 17.09 -19.01 -74.43
C TRP A 180 15.61 -18.70 -74.36
N ASP A 181 14.84 -19.53 -73.66
CA ASP A 181 13.40 -19.37 -73.46
C ASP A 181 13.10 -18.04 -72.74
N ALA A 182 13.94 -17.65 -71.77
CA ALA A 182 13.82 -16.37 -71.08
C ALA A 182 14.01 -15.19 -72.04
N GLY A 183 14.98 -15.30 -72.96
CA GLY A 183 15.21 -14.35 -74.04
C GLY A 183 14.04 -14.28 -75.03
N GLN A 184 13.49 -15.44 -75.44
CA GLN A 184 12.32 -15.51 -76.31
C GLN A 184 11.12 -14.79 -75.68
N ARG A 185 10.84 -15.08 -74.40
CA ARG A 185 9.77 -14.43 -73.66
C ARG A 185 9.97 -12.92 -73.54
N LEU A 186 11.19 -12.46 -73.31
CA LEU A 186 11.49 -11.03 -73.26
C LEU A 186 11.29 -10.36 -74.62
N MET A 187 11.79 -10.96 -75.71
CA MET A 187 11.60 -10.45 -77.07
C MET A 187 10.14 -10.41 -77.49
N GLN A 188 9.38 -11.48 -77.17
CA GLN A 188 7.93 -11.56 -77.38
C GLN A 188 7.18 -10.45 -76.64
N ARG A 189 7.56 -10.18 -75.38
CA ARG A 189 6.93 -9.15 -74.55
C ARG A 189 7.32 -7.73 -74.95
N ALA A 190 8.56 -7.53 -75.41
CA ALA A 190 9.07 -6.21 -75.80
C ALA A 190 8.46 -5.74 -77.12
N SER A 191 8.35 -6.63 -78.12
CA SER A 191 7.75 -6.30 -79.41
C SER A 191 7.21 -7.56 -80.11
N PRO A 192 5.91 -7.87 -79.97
CA PRO A 192 5.29 -9.02 -80.61
C PRO A 192 5.45 -9.02 -82.14
N GLN A 193 5.39 -7.85 -82.77
CA GLN A 193 5.52 -7.69 -84.22
C GLN A 193 6.92 -8.07 -84.71
N SER A 194 7.97 -7.54 -84.08
CA SER A 194 9.36 -7.87 -84.43
C SER A 194 9.66 -9.34 -84.16
N TRP A 195 9.13 -9.89 -83.05
CA TRP A 195 9.27 -11.31 -82.74
C TRP A 195 8.65 -12.19 -83.83
N HIS A 196 7.45 -11.84 -84.30
CA HIS A 196 6.78 -12.57 -85.38
C HIS A 196 7.63 -12.60 -86.66
N LEU A 197 8.27 -11.48 -87.03
CA LEU A 197 9.18 -11.44 -88.18
C LEU A 197 10.36 -12.40 -88.01
N ILE A 198 10.92 -12.50 -86.80
CA ILE A 198 12.02 -13.43 -86.51
C ILE A 198 11.55 -14.88 -86.60
N VAL A 199 10.40 -15.21 -86.00
CA VAL A 199 9.86 -16.59 -86.00
C VAL A 199 9.48 -17.04 -87.41
N VAL A 200 8.90 -16.16 -88.23
CA VAL A 200 8.56 -16.49 -89.63
C VAL A 200 9.81 -16.68 -90.48
N ALA A 201 10.87 -15.88 -90.25
CA ALA A 201 12.12 -16.00 -90.98
C ALA A 201 12.97 -17.22 -90.54
N ALA A 202 12.81 -17.70 -89.31
CA ALA A 202 13.67 -18.73 -88.73
C ALA A 202 13.67 -20.06 -89.51
N PRO A 203 12.52 -20.66 -89.91
CA PRO A 203 12.51 -21.89 -90.71
C PRO A 203 13.19 -21.74 -92.07
N LEU A 204 13.06 -20.57 -92.71
CA LEU A 204 13.70 -20.29 -93.99
C LEU A 204 15.23 -20.21 -93.83
N ALA A 205 15.71 -19.51 -92.80
CA ALA A 205 17.13 -19.40 -92.50
C ALA A 205 17.73 -20.76 -92.11
N ASP A 206 17.00 -21.55 -91.32
CA ASP A 206 17.47 -22.87 -90.87
C ASP A 206 17.55 -23.87 -92.03
N GLY A 207 16.51 -23.91 -92.88
CA GLY A 207 16.50 -24.76 -94.08
C GLY A 207 17.56 -24.41 -95.11
N ASN A 208 18.12 -23.19 -95.07
CA ASN A 208 19.14 -22.69 -96.00
C ASN A 208 20.48 -22.39 -95.31
N ARG A 209 20.70 -22.87 -94.07
CA ARG A 209 21.83 -22.44 -93.23
C ARG A 209 23.18 -22.52 -93.95
N GLN A 210 23.48 -23.65 -94.59
CA GLN A 210 24.75 -23.87 -95.28
C GLN A 210 24.95 -22.91 -96.46
N GLU A 211 23.91 -22.66 -97.25
CA GLU A 211 23.98 -21.76 -98.40
C GLU A 211 24.12 -20.30 -97.94
N ILE A 212 23.39 -19.90 -96.90
CA ILE A 212 23.51 -18.57 -96.28
C ILE A 212 24.93 -18.36 -95.72
N GLU A 213 25.51 -19.35 -95.04
CA GLU A 213 26.87 -19.28 -94.52
C GLU A 213 27.90 -19.10 -95.65
N LYS A 214 27.85 -19.93 -96.70
CA LYS A 214 28.75 -19.79 -97.87
C LYS A 214 28.60 -18.43 -98.53
N CYS A 215 27.37 -17.95 -98.67
CA CYS A 215 27.07 -16.65 -99.24
C CYS A 215 27.59 -15.49 -98.40
N SER A 216 27.45 -15.56 -97.07
CA SER A 216 28.01 -14.56 -96.16
C SER A 216 29.55 -14.55 -96.22
N ALA A 217 30.19 -15.72 -96.33
CA ALA A 217 31.64 -15.83 -96.48
C ALA A 217 32.11 -15.23 -97.82
N ALA A 218 31.40 -15.50 -98.91
CA ALA A 218 31.66 -14.91 -100.22
C ALA A 218 31.47 -13.39 -100.22
N ALA A 219 30.40 -12.89 -99.61
CA ALA A 219 30.15 -11.45 -99.43
C ALA A 219 31.27 -10.76 -98.63
N THR A 220 31.69 -11.39 -97.53
CA THR A 220 32.77 -10.90 -96.66
C THR A 220 34.10 -10.85 -97.41
N LYS A 221 34.43 -11.92 -98.15
CA LYS A 221 35.64 -12.01 -98.98
C LYS A 221 35.64 -10.97 -100.10
N ALA A 222 34.50 -10.76 -100.75
CA ALA A 222 34.33 -9.79 -101.83
C ALA A 222 34.17 -8.34 -101.33
N LYS A 223 33.92 -8.14 -100.02
CA LYS A 223 33.55 -6.86 -99.38
C LYS A 223 32.40 -6.14 -100.10
N LYS A 224 31.50 -6.91 -100.70
CA LYS A 224 30.40 -6.42 -101.55
C LYS A 224 29.16 -7.30 -101.36
N PRO A 225 27.95 -6.77 -101.56
CA PRO A 225 26.75 -7.57 -101.53
C PRO A 225 26.78 -8.60 -102.67
N VAL A 226 26.41 -9.84 -102.35
CA VAL A 226 26.31 -10.96 -103.32
C VAL A 226 24.87 -11.44 -103.39
N ARG A 227 24.45 -11.92 -104.56
CA ARG A 227 23.15 -12.57 -104.74
C ARG A 227 23.32 -14.06 -104.57
N CYS A 228 22.38 -14.66 -103.85
CA CYS A 228 22.36 -16.11 -103.62
C CYS A 228 20.96 -16.66 -103.84
N ALA A 229 20.91 -17.90 -104.33
CA ALA A 229 19.68 -18.66 -104.41
C ALA A 229 19.38 -19.24 -103.03
N ILE A 230 18.16 -19.06 -102.57
CA ILE A 230 17.63 -19.72 -101.39
C ILE A 230 16.50 -20.66 -101.82
N GLU A 231 16.42 -21.81 -101.17
CA GLU A 231 15.35 -22.78 -101.36
C GLU A 231 14.20 -22.45 -100.41
N VAL A 232 13.05 -22.09 -100.98
CA VAL A 232 11.83 -21.85 -100.21
C VAL A 232 10.94 -23.08 -100.32
N LYS A 233 10.82 -23.84 -99.23
CA LYS A 233 9.91 -24.99 -99.19
C LYS A 233 8.45 -24.50 -99.18
N PRO A 234 7.54 -25.18 -99.90
CA PRO A 234 6.12 -24.83 -99.86
C PRO A 234 5.58 -25.01 -98.44
N VAL A 235 4.74 -24.08 -98.00
CA VAL A 235 3.98 -24.22 -96.75
C VAL A 235 2.91 -25.28 -97.00
N ILE A 236 3.17 -26.51 -96.56
CA ILE A 236 2.14 -27.56 -96.56
C ILE A 236 1.25 -27.25 -95.36
N GLY A 237 0.10 -26.61 -95.60
CA GLY A 237 -0.85 -26.21 -94.57
C GLY A 237 -1.35 -27.42 -93.78
N GLY A 238 -1.37 -27.29 -92.46
CA GLY A 238 -2.13 -28.14 -91.53
C GLY A 238 -3.27 -27.32 -90.95
#